data_AF-A0A0D6ED85-F1
#
_entry.id   AF-A0A0D6ED85-F1
#
_cell.length_a   1.000
_cell.length_b   1.000
_cell.length_c   1.000
_cell.angle_alpha   90.00
_cell.angle_beta   90.00
_cell.angle_gamma   90.00
#
_symmetry.space_group_name_H-M   'P 1'
#
loop_
_entity.id
_entity.type
_entity.pdbx_description
1 polymer ?
#
loop_
_entity_poly.entity_id
_entity_poly.type
_entity_poly.pdbx_seq_one_letter_code
_entity_poly.pdbx_strand_id
1 'polypeptide(L)'
;MTDQWVGRWIGVEGLFLEISKDETAGPGHYRLHMRYGLDDDQVGTFEGQATAEGIRFNREGGPQLLSAGDGEATGMKWLLEKEDCLVVATGEGYCRD
;
A
#
# COMPACT_ATOMS: atom_id res chain seq x y z
N MET A 1 15.10 0.72 1.60
CA MET A 1 14.29 1.92 1.90
C MET A 1 12.85 1.55 2.23
N THR A 2 12.23 0.63 1.48
CA THR A 2 10.87 0.07 1.74
C THR A 2 10.64 -0.48 3.14
N ASP A 3 11.69 -0.87 3.88
CA ASP A 3 11.57 -1.25 5.30
C ASP A 3 10.95 -0.15 6.19
N GLN A 4 11.12 1.13 5.84
CA GLN A 4 10.48 2.23 6.56
C GLN A 4 8.95 2.23 6.42
N TRP A 5 8.42 1.49 5.45
CA TRP A 5 6.98 1.39 5.20
C TRP A 5 6.28 0.34 6.05
N VAL A 6 7.03 -0.50 6.78
CA VAL A 6 6.46 -1.49 7.71
C VAL A 6 5.51 -0.82 8.70
N GLY A 7 4.40 -1.49 9.02
CA GLY A 7 3.32 -1.01 9.88
C GLY A 7 2.04 -0.66 9.11
N ARG A 8 1.10 0.02 9.79
CA ARG A 8 -0.22 0.34 9.27
C ARG A 8 -0.29 1.72 8.61
N TRP A 9 -1.04 1.81 7.53
CA TRP A 9 -1.35 3.00 6.75
C TRP A 9 -2.86 3.09 6.55
N ILE A 10 -3.41 4.30 6.52
CA ILE A 10 -4.85 4.53 6.53
C ILE A 10 -5.30 5.16 5.22
N GLY A 11 -6.27 4.54 4.57
CA GLY A 11 -6.98 5.10 3.42
C GLY A 11 -8.32 5.70 3.83
N VAL A 12 -9.05 6.23 2.85
CA VAL A 12 -10.41 6.75 3.09
C VAL A 12 -11.38 5.62 3.42
N GLU A 13 -12.53 5.95 4.03
CA GLU A 13 -13.68 5.02 4.14
C GLU A 13 -13.37 3.64 4.75
N GLY A 14 -12.39 3.57 5.67
CA GLY A 14 -12.00 2.31 6.34
C GLY A 14 -11.03 1.43 5.55
N LEU A 15 -10.55 1.91 4.39
CA LEU A 15 -9.43 1.29 3.68
C LEU A 15 -8.17 1.34 4.54
N PHE A 16 -7.34 0.31 4.41
CA PHE A 16 -6.07 0.26 5.12
C PHE A 16 -5.06 -0.59 4.36
N LEU A 17 -3.80 -0.37 4.68
CA LEU A 17 -2.68 -1.20 4.27
C LEU A 17 -1.79 -1.45 5.49
N GLU A 18 -1.54 -2.70 5.80
CA GLU A 18 -0.59 -3.14 6.80
C GLU A 18 0.53 -3.91 6.13
N ILE A 19 1.75 -3.41 6.31
CA ILE A 19 2.97 -3.97 5.71
C ILE A 19 3.76 -4.64 6.82
N SER A 20 4.07 -5.92 6.67
CA SER A 20 4.99 -6.64 7.55
C SER A 20 6.08 -7.34 6.74
N LYS A 21 7.22 -7.62 7.38
CA LYS A 21 8.32 -8.36 6.74
C LYS A 21 7.93 -9.83 6.59
N ASP A 22 8.24 -10.43 5.45
CA ASP A 22 8.20 -11.88 5.29
C ASP A 22 9.58 -12.47 5.59
N GLU A 23 9.84 -12.69 6.87
CA GLU A 23 11.11 -13.28 7.35
C GLU A 23 11.40 -14.67 6.75
N THR A 24 10.37 -15.37 6.25
CA THR A 24 10.55 -16.70 5.63
C THR A 24 11.04 -16.62 4.18
N ALA A 25 10.74 -15.52 3.49
CA ALA A 25 11.19 -15.26 2.11
C ALA A 25 12.49 -14.44 2.07
N GLY A 26 12.84 -13.75 3.16
CA GLY A 26 14.11 -13.05 3.34
C GLY A 26 14.02 -11.53 3.12
N PRO A 27 15.15 -10.81 3.16
CA PRO A 27 15.17 -9.35 3.09
C PRO A 27 14.50 -8.80 1.83
N GLY A 28 13.68 -7.76 2.01
CA GLY A 28 12.96 -7.10 0.91
C GLY A 28 11.66 -7.82 0.48
N HIS A 29 11.29 -8.92 1.13
CA HIS A 29 9.99 -9.55 0.98
C HIS A 29 9.03 -9.09 2.07
N TYR A 30 7.77 -8.86 1.71
CA TYR A 30 6.74 -8.34 2.61
C TYR A 30 5.43 -9.10 2.47
N ARG A 31 4.62 -9.05 3.53
CA ARG A 31 3.19 -9.33 3.48
C ARG A 31 2.42 -8.02 3.52
N LEU A 32 1.51 -7.87 2.56
CA LEU A 32 0.66 -6.69 2.42
C LEU A 32 -0.77 -7.09 2.73
N HIS A 33 -1.21 -6.88 3.98
CA HIS A 33 -2.60 -7.07 4.36
C HIS A 33 -3.36 -5.78 4.12
N MET A 34 -4.39 -5.79 3.27
CA MET A 34 -5.05 -4.55 2.85
C MET A 34 -6.54 -4.74 2.62
N ARG A 35 -7.31 -3.69 2.90
CA ARG A 35 -8.62 -3.43 2.30
C ARG A 35 -8.44 -2.30 1.30
N TYR A 36 -8.66 -2.60 0.02
CA TYR A 36 -8.36 -1.71 -1.10
C TYR A 36 -9.60 -1.24 -1.87
N GLY A 37 -10.78 -1.62 -1.37
CA GLY A 37 -12.04 -1.02 -1.76
C GLY A 37 -13.16 -1.43 -0.79
N LEU A 38 -14.39 -1.05 -1.10
CA LEU A 38 -15.52 -1.21 -0.19
C LEU A 38 -16.18 -2.58 -0.28
N ASP A 39 -16.03 -3.27 -1.40
CA ASP A 39 -16.61 -4.59 -1.62
C ASP A 39 -15.91 -5.66 -0.74
N ASP A 40 -16.62 -6.74 -0.42
CA ASP A 40 -16.15 -7.77 0.52
C ASP A 40 -14.99 -8.62 -0.02
N ASP A 41 -14.81 -8.68 -1.33
CA ASP A 41 -13.69 -9.32 -2.01
C ASP A 41 -12.47 -8.40 -2.16
N GLN A 42 -12.62 -7.11 -1.85
CA GLN A 42 -11.55 -6.10 -1.92
C GLN A 42 -10.74 -6.02 -0.62
N VAL A 43 -10.47 -7.18 -0.01
CA VAL A 43 -9.62 -7.35 1.17
C VAL A 43 -8.79 -8.63 1.05
N GLY A 44 -7.52 -8.58 1.45
CA GLY A 44 -6.66 -9.76 1.36
C GLY A 44 -5.26 -9.55 1.90
N THR A 45 -4.44 -10.59 1.80
CA THR A 45 -3.01 -10.54 2.11
C THR A 45 -2.20 -10.99 0.90
N PHE A 46 -1.29 -10.14 0.45
CA PHE A 46 -0.52 -10.35 -0.77
C PHE A 46 0.97 -10.39 -0.49
N GLU A 47 1.71 -11.15 -1.29
CA GLU A 47 3.17 -11.17 -1.25
C GLU A 47 3.72 -9.97 -2.03
N GLY A 48 4.59 -9.21 -1.38
CA GLY A 48 5.24 -8.03 -1.93
C GLY A 48 6.75 -8.20 -2.01
N GLN A 49 7.36 -7.63 -3.05
CA GLN A 49 8.80 -7.61 -3.27
C GLN A 49 9.30 -6.17 -3.45
N ALA A 50 10.31 -5.79 -2.68
CA ALA A 50 11.04 -4.54 -2.88
C ALA A 50 11.68 -4.47 -4.28
N THR A 51 11.53 -3.34 -4.94
CA THR A 51 12.25 -2.94 -6.16
C THR A 51 12.82 -1.53 -5.98
N ALA A 52 13.47 -1.00 -7.02
CA ALA A 52 13.95 0.38 -7.01
C ALA A 52 12.80 1.40 -6.95
N GLU A 53 11.63 1.05 -7.50
CA GLU A 53 10.46 1.93 -7.59
C GLU A 53 9.51 1.83 -6.39
N GLY A 54 9.56 0.74 -5.61
CA GLY A 54 8.66 0.53 -4.48
C GLY A 54 8.49 -0.95 -4.12
N ILE A 55 7.26 -1.38 -3.80
CA ILE A 55 6.92 -2.78 -3.56
C ILE A 55 6.02 -3.27 -4.69
N ARG A 56 6.50 -4.26 -5.47
CA ARG A 56 5.67 -4.95 -6.46
C ARG A 56 4.93 -6.10 -5.82
N PHE A 57 3.66 -6.27 -6.19
CA PHE A 57 2.82 -7.38 -5.72
C PHE A 57 1.79 -7.74 -6.79
N ASN A 58 1.16 -8.90 -6.65
CA ASN A 58 0.06 -9.33 -7.52
C ASN A 58 -1.21 -9.45 -6.70
N ARG A 59 -2.33 -9.01 -7.26
CA ARG A 59 -3.68 -9.26 -6.75
C ARG A 59 -4.66 -9.43 -7.91
N GLU A 60 -5.95 -9.52 -7.61
CA GLU A 60 -6.99 -9.45 -8.63
C GLU A 60 -6.87 -8.12 -9.41
N GLY A 61 -6.85 -8.22 -10.74
CA GLY A 61 -6.50 -7.09 -11.63
C GLY A 61 -5.05 -7.07 -12.11
N GLY A 62 -4.19 -7.98 -11.64
CA GLY A 62 -2.85 -8.21 -12.17
C GLY A 62 -1.73 -7.53 -11.37
N PRO A 63 -0.54 -7.35 -11.99
CA PRO A 63 0.63 -6.78 -11.33
C PRO A 63 0.40 -5.34 -10.88
N GLN A 64 0.77 -5.04 -9.63
CA GLN A 64 0.66 -3.73 -9.00
C GLN A 64 2.04 -3.22 -8.56
N LEU A 65 2.13 -1.91 -8.32
CA LEU A 65 3.27 -1.25 -7.71
C LEU A 65 2.77 -0.33 -6.60
N LEU A 66 3.19 -0.60 -5.36
CA LEU A 66 3.04 0.34 -4.25
C LEU A 66 4.26 1.25 -4.21
N SER A 67 4.06 2.55 -4.27
CA SER A 67 5.13 3.56 -4.32
C SER A 67 4.88 4.69 -3.33
N ALA A 68 5.92 5.41 -2.94
CA ALA A 68 5.77 6.61 -2.13
C ALA A 68 5.13 7.73 -2.96
N GLY A 69 4.30 8.53 -2.31
CA GLY A 69 3.69 9.73 -2.87
C GLY A 69 3.15 10.60 -1.74
N ASP A 70 2.26 11.50 -2.09
CA ASP A 70 1.57 12.41 -1.17
C ASP A 70 0.04 12.27 -1.35
N GLY A 71 -0.69 13.10 -0.60
CA GLY A 71 -2.13 13.21 -0.64
C GLY A 71 -2.69 13.51 -2.01
N GLU A 72 -2.03 14.37 -2.79
CA GLU A 72 -2.42 14.71 -4.16
C GLU A 72 -2.28 13.50 -5.09
N ALA A 73 -1.17 12.76 -4.99
CA ALA A 73 -0.92 11.55 -5.78
C ALA A 73 -1.97 10.45 -5.54
N THR A 74 -2.57 10.40 -4.35
CA THR A 74 -3.68 9.48 -4.07
C THR A 74 -4.93 9.77 -4.90
N GLY A 75 -5.12 11.02 -5.35
CA GLY A 75 -6.35 11.49 -6.00
C GLY A 75 -7.56 11.60 -5.06
N MET A 76 -7.38 11.45 -3.75
CA MET A 76 -8.47 11.46 -2.78
C MET A 76 -8.55 12.78 -2.04
N LYS A 77 -9.71 13.45 -2.17
CA LYS A 77 -9.95 14.77 -1.57
C LYS A 77 -9.63 14.85 -0.07
N TRP A 78 -9.92 13.79 0.68
CA TRP A 78 -9.74 13.75 2.13
C TRP A 78 -8.28 13.59 2.56
N LEU A 79 -7.40 13.18 1.65
CA LEU A 79 -5.98 12.98 1.93
C LEU A 79 -5.10 14.08 1.34
N LEU A 80 -5.64 15.05 0.60
CA LEU A 80 -4.88 16.05 -0.18
C LEU A 80 -3.72 16.72 0.58
N GLU A 81 -3.90 17.02 1.86
CA GLU A 81 -2.89 17.73 2.67
C GLU A 81 -1.88 16.79 3.36
N LYS A 82 -1.94 15.47 3.11
CA LYS A 82 -1.00 14.49 3.66
C LYS A 82 0.28 14.44 2.84
N GLU A 83 1.42 14.33 3.49
CA GLU A 83 2.72 14.28 2.81
C GLU A 83 3.34 12.87 2.84
N ASP A 84 3.03 12.06 3.87
CA ASP A 84 3.53 10.68 3.97
C ASP A 84 2.44 9.70 3.51
N CYS A 85 2.47 9.35 2.22
CA CYS A 85 1.52 8.43 1.62
C CYS A 85 2.20 7.33 0.80
N LEU A 86 1.52 6.19 0.72
CA LEU A 86 1.80 5.13 -0.23
C LEU A 86 0.63 5.00 -1.20
N VAL A 87 0.96 4.90 -2.49
CA VAL A 87 0.01 4.94 -3.60
C VAL A 87 0.21 3.72 -4.48
N VAL A 88 -0.89 3.04 -4.81
CA VAL A 88 -0.93 1.96 -5.80
C VAL A 88 -1.35 2.50 -7.16
N ALA A 89 -2.41 3.31 -7.16
CA ALA A 89 -2.94 4.00 -8.33
C ALA A 89 -3.72 5.24 -7.88
N THR A 90 -4.03 6.15 -8.80
CA THR A 90 -4.99 7.22 -8.52
C THR A 90 -6.32 6.62 -8.09
N GLY A 91 -6.85 7.06 -6.94
CA GLY A 91 -8.03 6.48 -6.30
C GLY A 91 -7.71 5.40 -5.25
N GLU A 92 -6.44 5.00 -5.10
CA GLU A 92 -6.00 4.02 -4.10
C GLU A 92 -4.67 4.42 -3.46
N GLY A 93 -4.77 4.93 -2.24
CA GLY A 93 -3.64 5.33 -1.45
C GLY A 93 -3.92 5.26 0.04
N TYR A 94 -2.84 5.29 0.82
CA TYR A 94 -2.87 5.12 2.26
C TYR A 94 -1.82 6.05 2.86
N CYS A 95 -2.21 6.88 3.81
CA CYS A 95 -1.32 7.87 4.40
C CYS A 95 -1.09 7.61 5.89
N ARG A 96 -0.01 8.21 6.39
CA ARG A 96 0.29 8.41 7.81
C ARG A 96 0.33 9.92 8.10
N ASP A 97 0.37 10.25 9.39
CA ASP A 97 0.64 11.62 9.84
C ASP A 97 2.12 11.96 9.71
#